data_AF-A0A8J6PQL1-F1
#
_entry.id   AF-A0A8J6PQL1-F1
#
_cell.length_a   1.000
_cell.length_b   1.000
_cell.length_c   1.000
_cell.angle_alpha   90.00
_cell.angle_beta   90.00
_cell.angle_gamma   90.00
#
_symmetry.space_group_name_H-M   'P 1'
#
loop_
_entity.id
_entity.type
_entity.pdbx_description
1 polymer ?
#
loop_
_entity_poly.entity_id
_entity_poly.type
_entity_poly.pdbx_seq_one_letter_code
_entity_poly.pdbx_strand_id
1 'polypeptide(L)'
;MPEYVEREDKYDVADDFVVPDLVTAVGGRRRKHAEYRLVNTYYDTPRGALRARGLTLRRREGGGDEGWQLKIPQGDSRVELQEPLGDGSVIPDRLNEVLAGVLLGETPEPVVQM
;
A
#
# COMPACT_ATOMS: atom_id res chain seq x y z
N MET A 1 -12.18 -0.94 -9.72
CA MET A 1 -10.99 -1.61 -9.24
C MET A 1 -10.04 -1.94 -10.37
N PRO A 2 -9.08 -1.03 -10.66
CA PRO A 2 -7.86 -1.42 -11.34
C PRO A 2 -7.15 -2.52 -10.55
N GLU A 3 -6.55 -3.46 -11.27
CA GLU A 3 -5.74 -4.55 -10.73
C GLU A 3 -4.34 -4.44 -11.33
N TYR A 4 -3.33 -4.52 -10.49
CA TYR A 4 -1.93 -4.46 -10.90
C TYR A 4 -1.15 -5.63 -10.31
N VAL A 5 -0.22 -6.17 -11.09
CA VAL A 5 0.85 -7.01 -10.56
C VAL A 5 2.00 -6.10 -10.19
N GLU A 6 2.33 -6.03 -8.90
CA GLU A 6 3.40 -5.19 -8.37
C GLU A 6 4.64 -6.05 -8.06
N ARG A 7 5.80 -5.56 -8.53
CA ARG A 7 7.13 -6.04 -8.11
C ARG A 7 7.94 -4.85 -7.63
N GLU A 8 8.49 -4.96 -6.43
CA GLU A 8 9.21 -3.88 -5.75
C GLU A 8 10.38 -4.46 -4.96
N ASP A 9 11.55 -3.83 -5.09
CA ASP A 9 12.73 -4.11 -4.28
C ASP A 9 12.93 -2.98 -3.26
N LYS A 10 13.02 -3.34 -1.97
CA LYS A 10 13.28 -2.40 -0.87
C LYS A 10 14.67 -2.63 -0.32
N TYR A 11 15.37 -1.53 -0.05
CA TYR A 11 16.72 -1.53 0.50
C TYR A 11 16.73 -0.64 1.74
N ASP A 12 17.16 -1.21 2.87
CA ASP A 12 17.46 -0.41 4.06
C ASP A 12 18.83 0.24 3.89
N VAL A 13 18.92 1.51 4.26
CA VAL A 13 20.15 2.31 4.16
C VAL A 13 20.48 2.94 5.51
N ALA A 14 21.76 3.24 5.74
CA ALA A 14 22.19 3.97 6.93
C ALA A 14 21.65 5.41 6.93
N ASP A 15 21.55 6.03 8.12
CA ASP A 15 21.04 7.39 8.27
C ASP A 15 21.87 8.44 7.52
N ASP A 16 23.16 8.17 7.31
CA ASP A 16 24.11 9.02 6.58
C ASP A 16 24.22 8.66 5.08
N PHE A 17 23.36 7.75 4.60
CA PHE A 17 23.37 7.34 3.21
C PHE A 17 23.04 8.52 2.28
N VAL A 18 23.88 8.69 1.26
CA VAL A 18 23.66 9.65 0.19
C VAL A 18 23.30 8.88 -1.07
N VAL A 19 22.13 9.17 -1.65
CA VAL A 19 21.72 8.60 -2.93
C VAL A 19 22.77 8.98 -3.98
N PRO A 20 23.47 8.00 -4.60
CA PRO A 20 24.48 8.30 -5.60
C PRO A 20 23.83 8.89 -6.85
N ASP A 21 24.65 9.41 -7.78
CA ASP A 21 24.12 9.81 -9.08
C ASP A 21 23.61 8.58 -9.86
N LEU A 22 22.30 8.34 -9.77
CA LEU A 22 21.63 7.21 -10.41
C LEU A 22 21.70 7.29 -11.94
N VAL A 23 21.82 8.48 -12.53
CA VAL A 23 21.94 8.62 -13.99
C VAL A 23 23.18 7.89 -14.48
N THR A 24 24.31 8.18 -13.80
CA THR A 24 25.60 7.55 -14.09
C THR A 24 25.61 6.08 -13.66
N ALA A 25 25.07 5.76 -12.49
CA ALA A 25 25.14 4.42 -11.92
C ALA A 25 24.31 3.36 -12.67
N VAL A 26 23.13 3.73 -13.21
CA VAL A 26 22.23 2.78 -13.90
C VAL A 26 22.05 3.07 -15.39
N GLY A 27 22.76 4.06 -15.95
CA GLY A 27 22.71 4.39 -17.38
C GLY A 27 21.36 4.94 -17.85
N GLY A 28 20.72 5.81 -17.05
CA GLY A 28 19.32 6.22 -17.22
C GLY A 28 19.09 7.71 -17.48
N ARG A 29 17.85 8.17 -17.29
CA ARG A 29 17.47 9.60 -17.24
C ARG A 29 16.71 9.88 -15.96
N ARG A 30 17.05 10.99 -15.29
CA ARG A 30 16.34 11.44 -14.10
C ARG A 30 15.12 12.27 -14.49
N ARG A 31 13.95 11.93 -13.95
CA ARG A 31 12.79 12.83 -13.91
C ARG A 31 12.66 13.39 -12.49
N LYS A 32 12.42 14.70 -12.38
CA LYS A 32 12.06 15.31 -11.10
C LYS A 32 10.54 15.17 -10.93
N HIS A 33 10.13 14.62 -9.79
CA HIS A 33 8.75 14.64 -9.34
C HIS A 33 8.63 15.66 -8.22
N ALA A 34 7.41 16.15 -7.98
CA ALA A 34 7.14 16.92 -6.78
C ALA A 34 7.36 16.04 -5.54
N GLU A 35 7.81 16.66 -4.46
CA GLU A 35 7.87 16.00 -3.16
C GLU A 35 6.48 16.02 -2.54
N TYR A 36 6.07 14.88 -2.00
CA TYR A 36 4.77 14.71 -1.36
C TYR A 36 4.97 14.18 0.05
N ARG A 37 4.19 14.71 1.00
CA ARG A 37 4.00 14.06 2.29
C ARG A 37 2.95 12.97 2.10
N LEU A 38 3.36 11.72 2.31
CA LEU A 38 2.48 10.57 2.25
C LEU A 38 2.02 10.23 3.66
N VAL A 39 0.73 10.01 3.84
CA VAL A 39 0.15 9.48 5.08
C VAL A 39 -0.49 8.14 4.75
N ASN A 40 -0.08 7.08 5.43
CA ASN A 40 -0.63 5.74 5.26
C ASN A 40 -1.30 5.30 6.57
N THR A 41 -2.60 5.04 6.50
CA THR A 41 -3.36 4.39 7.57
C THR A 41 -3.59 2.93 7.20
N TYR A 42 -3.08 2.02 8.03
CA TYR A 42 -3.25 0.57 7.86
C TYR A 42 -4.42 0.07 8.67
N TYR A 43 -5.15 -0.88 8.11
CA TYR A 43 -6.34 -1.46 8.70
C TYR A 43 -6.16 -2.95 8.90
N ASP A 44 -6.60 -3.46 10.04
CA ASP A 44 -6.69 -4.89 10.33
C ASP A 44 -7.79 -5.11 11.39
N THR A 45 -8.15 -6.36 11.67
CA THR A 45 -9.04 -6.66 12.79
C THR A 45 -8.25 -6.67 14.10
N PRO A 46 -8.90 -6.57 15.28
CA PRO A 46 -8.22 -6.66 16.57
C PRO A 46 -7.40 -7.96 16.74
N ARG A 47 -7.75 -9.01 16.00
CA ARG A 47 -7.04 -10.30 15.98
C ARG A 47 -5.96 -10.41 14.90
N GLY A 48 -5.81 -9.40 14.04
CA GLY A 48 -4.84 -9.40 12.95
C GLY A 48 -5.19 -10.36 11.80
N ALA A 49 -6.48 -10.49 11.46
CA ALA A 49 -6.94 -11.47 10.48
C ALA A 49 -6.33 -11.27 9.08
N LEU A 50 -6.05 -10.02 8.67
CA LEU A 50 -5.43 -9.70 7.39
C LEU A 50 -3.93 -10.04 7.42
N ARG A 51 -3.21 -9.53 8.42
CA ARG A 51 -1.79 -9.82 8.62
C ARG A 51 -1.51 -11.31 8.72
N ALA A 52 -2.36 -12.07 9.39
CA ALA A 52 -2.23 -13.53 9.53
C ALA A 52 -2.23 -14.28 8.18
N ARG A 53 -2.76 -13.64 7.11
CA ARG A 53 -2.79 -14.18 5.74
C ARG A 53 -1.87 -13.42 4.79
N GLY A 54 -1.02 -12.53 5.31
CA GLY A 54 -0.14 -11.69 4.51
C GLY A 54 -0.85 -10.63 3.67
N LEU A 55 -2.13 -10.35 3.95
CA LEU A 55 -2.88 -9.29 3.31
C LEU A 55 -2.52 -7.94 3.94
N THR A 56 -2.58 -6.86 3.15
CA THR A 56 -2.40 -5.50 3.66
C THR A 56 -3.46 -4.60 3.08
N LEU A 57 -4.32 -4.06 3.94
CA LEU A 57 -5.27 -3.01 3.58
C LEU A 57 -4.74 -1.67 4.10
N ARG A 58 -4.60 -0.69 3.21
CA ARG A 58 -4.17 0.67 3.57
C ARG A 58 -4.97 1.74 2.84
N ARG A 59 -5.17 2.86 3.52
CA ARG A 59 -5.62 4.12 2.95
C ARG A 59 -4.42 5.06 2.87
N ARG A 60 -4.10 5.55 1.67
CA ARG A 60 -2.97 6.45 1.43
C ARG A 60 -3.45 7.82 0.99
N GLU A 61 -2.95 8.87 1.63
CA GLU A 61 -3.17 10.26 1.26
C GLU A 61 -1.86 10.92 0.83
N GLY A 62 -1.98 11.83 -0.14
CA GLY A 62 -0.85 12.55 -0.73
C GLY A 62 -0.21 11.83 -1.93
N GLY A 63 0.35 12.60 -2.84
CA GLY A 63 0.99 12.08 -4.06
C GLY A 63 -0.01 11.77 -5.18
N GLY A 64 0.48 11.07 -6.21
CA GLY A 64 -0.29 10.75 -7.42
C GLY A 64 -1.20 9.53 -7.32
N ASP A 65 -1.00 8.67 -6.32
CA ASP A 65 -1.78 7.42 -6.15
C ASP A 65 -2.43 7.40 -4.76
N GLU A 66 -3.16 8.46 -4.43
CA GLU A 66 -4.01 8.51 -3.25
C GLU A 66 -5.19 7.54 -3.41
N GLY A 67 -5.60 6.90 -2.32
CA GLY A 67 -6.68 5.92 -2.36
C GLY A 67 -6.53 4.77 -1.37
N TRP A 68 -7.47 3.85 -1.46
CA TRP A 68 -7.44 2.56 -0.79
C TRP A 68 -6.67 1.55 -1.64
N GLN A 69 -5.83 0.77 -0.98
CA GLN A 69 -4.98 -0.25 -1.59
C GLN A 69 -5.08 -1.53 -0.78
N LEU A 70 -5.48 -2.62 -1.42
CA LEU A 70 -5.43 -3.97 -0.88
C LEU A 70 -4.35 -4.76 -1.60
N LYS A 71 -3.32 -5.17 -0.87
CA LYS A 71 -2.24 -6.02 -1.38
C LYS A 71 -2.49 -7.47 -1.00
N ILE A 72 -2.47 -8.35 -2.01
CA ILE A 72 -2.72 -9.79 -1.90
C ILE A 72 -1.46 -10.56 -2.34
N PRO A 73 -0.91 -11.45 -1.50
CA PRO A 73 0.26 -12.26 -1.87
C PRO A 73 0.01 -13.11 -3.12
N GLN A 74 0.97 -13.08 -4.06
CA GLN A 74 0.98 -13.92 -5.27
C GLN A 74 2.41 -14.36 -5.59
N GLY A 75 2.84 -15.49 -5.02
CA GLY A 75 4.22 -15.99 -5.21
C GLY A 75 5.26 -15.02 -4.64
N ASP A 76 6.20 -14.58 -5.50
CA ASP A 76 7.20 -13.55 -5.21
C ASP A 76 6.68 -12.11 -5.42
N SER A 77 5.45 -11.96 -5.89
CA SER A 77 4.79 -10.69 -6.20
C SER A 77 3.55 -10.45 -5.32
N ARG A 78 2.88 -9.33 -5.56
CA ARG A 78 1.56 -9.05 -4.98
C ARG A 78 0.61 -8.55 -6.08
N VAL A 79 -0.64 -8.97 -5.99
CA VAL A 79 -1.74 -8.29 -6.67
C VAL A 79 -2.14 -7.10 -5.81
N GLU A 80 -2.19 -5.91 -6.39
CA GLU A 80 -2.73 -4.71 -5.74
C GLU A 80 -4.08 -4.34 -6.38
N LEU A 81 -5.09 -4.23 -5.52
CA LEU A 81 -6.40 -3.74 -5.86
C LEU A 81 -6.56 -2.31 -5.33
N GLN A 82 -6.98 -1.39 -6.20
CA GLN A 82 -7.09 0.03 -5.86
C GLN A 82 -8.53 0.55 -5.97
N GLU A 83 -8.92 1.37 -5.00
CA GLU A 83 -10.18 2.12 -5.01
C GLU A 83 -9.91 3.57 -4.55
N PRO A 84 -10.67 4.57 -5.02
CA PRO A 84 -10.45 5.97 -4.65
C PRO A 84 -10.71 6.21 -3.16
N LEU A 85 -10.16 7.29 -2.59
CA LEU A 85 -10.34 7.65 -1.18
C LEU A 85 -11.81 7.70 -0.74
N GLY A 86 -12.69 8.13 -1.65
CA GLY A 86 -14.11 8.35 -1.36
C GLY A 86 -14.32 9.42 -0.28
N ASP A 87 -15.49 9.38 0.36
CA ASP A 87 -15.84 10.27 1.45
C ASP A 87 -15.44 9.64 2.80
N GLY A 88 -14.36 10.13 3.40
CA GLY A 88 -13.93 9.77 4.75
C GLY A 88 -13.07 8.51 4.85
N SER A 89 -13.18 7.82 6.00
CA SER A 89 -12.37 6.65 6.38
C SER A 89 -13.12 5.32 6.27
N VAL A 90 -14.20 5.29 5.48
CA VAL A 90 -15.00 4.09 5.23
C VAL A 90 -14.32 3.22 4.17
N ILE A 91 -14.11 1.95 4.48
CA ILE A 91 -13.55 0.98 3.53
C ILE A 91 -14.55 0.79 2.38
N PRO A 92 -14.14 0.95 1.10
CA PRO A 92 -15.02 0.76 -0.05
C PRO A 92 -15.65 -0.64 -0.09
N ASP A 93 -16.94 -0.71 -0.42
CA ASP A 93 -17.73 -1.96 -0.44
C ASP A 93 -17.05 -3.07 -1.26
N ARG A 94 -16.45 -2.73 -2.40
CA ARG A 94 -15.72 -3.68 -3.23
C ARG A 94 -14.54 -4.34 -2.52
N LEU A 95 -13.82 -3.58 -1.69
CA LEU A 95 -12.72 -4.15 -0.90
C LEU A 95 -13.28 -5.01 0.25
N ASN A 96 -14.40 -4.60 0.87
CA ASN A 96 -15.10 -5.42 1.87
C ASN A 96 -15.59 -6.75 1.29
N GLU A 97 -16.12 -6.75 0.05
CA GLU A 97 -16.54 -7.97 -0.67
C GLU A 97 -15.37 -8.95 -0.86
N VAL A 98 -14.21 -8.45 -1.31
CA VAL A 98 -12.99 -9.27 -1.47
C VAL A 98 -12.51 -9.83 -0.12
N LEU A 99 -12.65 -9.05 0.96
CA LEU A 99 -12.18 -9.41 2.29
C LEU A 99 -13.17 -10.25 3.10
N ALA A 100 -14.42 -10.40 2.67
CA ALA A 100 -15.50 -11.01 3.47
C ALA A 100 -15.14 -12.39 4.04
N GLY A 101 -14.55 -13.27 3.22
CA GLY A 101 -14.14 -14.61 3.64
C GLY A 101 -12.96 -14.63 4.61
N VAL A 102 -12.13 -13.59 4.62
CA VAL A 102 -11.00 -13.45 5.55
C VAL A 102 -11.46 -12.86 6.88
N LEU A 103 -12.35 -11.86 6.80
CA LEU A 103 -12.84 -11.12 7.95
C LEU A 103 -13.85 -11.92 8.78
N LEU A 104 -14.61 -12.83 8.16
CA LEU A 104 -15.60 -13.66 8.84
C LEU A 104 -16.57 -12.86 9.73
N GLY A 105 -16.92 -11.65 9.28
CA GLY A 105 -17.80 -10.72 10.00
C GLY A 105 -17.10 -9.75 10.97
N GLU A 106 -15.78 -9.83 11.14
CA GLU A 106 -15.01 -8.81 11.88
C GLU A 106 -14.82 -7.54 11.04
N THR A 107 -14.96 -6.38 11.67
CA THR A 107 -14.73 -5.08 11.01
C THR A 107 -13.26 -4.67 11.19
N PRO A 108 -12.50 -4.39 10.10
CA PRO A 108 -11.17 -3.82 10.22
C PRO A 108 -11.21 -2.41 10.80
N GLU A 109 -10.26 -2.12 11.67
CA GLU A 109 -10.05 -0.81 12.27
C GLU A 109 -8.65 -0.27 11.95
N PRO A 110 -8.42 1.05 12.01
CA PRO A 110 -7.08 1.60 11.90
C PRO A 110 -6.17 1.04 13.00
N VAL A 111 -5.05 0.41 12.60
CA VAL A 111 -4.08 -0.17 13.55
C VAL A 111 -2.77 0.60 13.60
N VAL A 112 -2.36 1.24 12.50
CA VAL A 112 -1.12 2.02 12.39
C VAL A 112 -1.33 3.19 11.45
N GLN A 113 -0.76 4.35 11.78
CA GLN A 113 -0.64 5.49 10.87
C GLN A 113 0.81 5.96 10.82
N MET A 114 1.34 6.19 9.62
CA MET A 114 2.70 6.66 9.38
C MET A 114 2.76 7.63 8.20
#